data_AF-A0AAW2C0G3-F1
#
_entry.id   AF-A0AAW2C0G3-F1
#
_cell.length_a   1.000
_cell.length_b   1.000
_cell.length_c   1.000
_cell.angle_alpha   90.00
_cell.angle_beta   90.00
_cell.angle_gamma   90.00
#
_symmetry.space_group_name_H-M   'P 1'
#
loop_
_entity.id
_entity.type
_entity.pdbx_description
1 polymer ?
#
loop_
_entity_poly.entity_id
_entity_poly.type
_entity_poly.pdbx_seq_one_letter_code
_entity_poly.pdbx_strand_id
1 'polypeptide(L)' 'MMMPRCGVVDIINDEQWSVGAAPSAFDLETAALHEIGHLLGLEHSKVQESIMWPSLSFL' A
#
# COMPACT_ATOMS: atom_id res chain seq x y z
N MET A 1 0.24 9.55 -2.21
CA MET A 1 1.62 9.61 -1.67
C MET A 1 1.54 9.01 -0.29
N MET A 2 1.70 7.70 -0.17
CA MET A 2 1.69 7.02 1.12
C MET A 2 2.98 7.40 1.83
N MET A 3 2.88 8.19 2.89
CA MET A 3 4.02 8.50 3.76
C MET A 3 4.15 7.36 4.77
N PRO A 4 5.22 6.55 4.71
CA PRO A 4 5.34 5.34 5.50
C PRO A 4 5.75 5.73 6.91
N ARG A 5 4.90 5.44 7.91
CA ARG A 5 5.35 5.38 9.30
C ARG A 5 5.34 3.92 9.70
N CYS A 6 6.55 3.38 9.83
CA CYS A 6 6.81 2.03 10.31
C CYS A 6 5.93 1.69 11.54
N GLY A 7 5.16 0.61 11.43
CA GLY A 7 4.40 0.03 12.54
C GLY A 7 2.99 0.59 12.77
N VAL A 8 2.47 1.48 11.92
CA VAL A 8 1.08 1.95 11.97
C VAL A 8 0.42 1.76 10.60
N VAL A 9 -0.71 1.06 10.57
CA VAL A 9 -1.54 0.94 9.37
C VAL A 9 -2.35 2.23 9.21
N ASP A 10 -1.91 3.12 8.32
CA ASP A 10 -2.62 4.36 8.00
C ASP A 10 -3.28 4.23 6.61
N ILE A 11 -4.59 3.97 6.59
CA ILE A 11 -5.42 4.04 5.38
C ILE A 11 -6.10 5.42 5.39
N ILE A 12 -5.73 6.28 4.45
CA ILE A 12 -6.16 7.67 4.42
C ILE A 12 -7.61 7.75 3.94
N ASN A 13 -8.47 8.41 4.71
CA ASN A 13 -9.92 8.51 4.46
C ASN A 13 -10.29 9.35 3.22
N ASP A 14 -9.37 10.17 2.70
CA ASP A 14 -9.60 11.03 1.53
C ASP A 14 -9.16 10.39 0.19
N GLU A 15 -8.75 9.12 0.21
CA GLU A 15 -8.39 8.36 -1.00
C GLU A 15 -9.58 7.49 -1.48
N GLN A 16 -9.69 7.28 -2.80
CA GLN A 16 -10.67 6.34 -3.36
C GLN A 16 -10.13 4.93 -3.26
N TRP A 17 -10.83 4.07 -2.52
CA TRP A 17 -10.44 2.68 -2.30
C TRP A 17 -11.40 1.73 -3.00
N SER A 18 -10.85 0.69 -3.61
CA SER A 18 -11.62 -0.43 -4.16
C SER A 18 -11.07 -1.76 -3.67
N VAL A 19 -11.93 -2.77 -3.65
CA VAL A 19 -11.52 -4.17 -3.54
C VAL A 19 -11.41 -4.70 -4.96
N GLY A 20 -10.18 -4.89 -5.45
CA GLY A 20 -9.90 -5.21 -6.84
C GLY A 20 -9.76 -3.99 -7.75
N ALA A 21 -9.50 -4.24 -9.03
CA ALA A 21 -9.24 -3.20 -10.02
C ALA A 21 -10.48 -2.31 -10.25
N ALA A 22 -10.34 -1.02 -9.96
CA ALA A 22 -11.31 0.00 -10.31
C ALA A 22 -10.61 1.26 -10.84
N PRO A 23 -11.18 1.93 -11.85
CA PRO A 23 -10.57 3.13 -12.41
C PRO A 23 -10.38 4.22 -11.35
N SER A 24 -9.17 4.77 -11.28
CA SER A 24 -8.83 5.90 -10.40
C SER A 24 -8.98 5.61 -8.89
N ALA A 25 -8.97 4.34 -8.50
CA ALA A 25 -8.98 3.91 -7.10
C ALA A 25 -7.71 3.13 -6.75
N PHE A 26 -7.31 3.20 -5.49
CA PHE A 26 -6.27 2.34 -4.93
C PHE A 26 -6.88 0.99 -4.54
N ASP A 27 -6.15 -0.08 -4.85
CA ASP A 27 -6.52 -1.41 -4.40
C ASP A 27 -6.21 -1.56 -2.91
N LEU A 28 -7.29 -1.68 -2.12
CA LEU A 28 -7.22 -1.76 -0.66
C LEU A 28 -6.47 -3.01 -0.19
N GLU A 29 -6.59 -4.13 -0.90
CA GLU A 29 -5.93 -5.38 -0.54
C GLU A 29 -4.41 -5.27 -0.68
N THR A 30 -3.94 -4.66 -1.77
CA THR A 30 -2.52 -4.40 -2.02
C THR A 30 -1.94 -3.48 -0.96
N ALA A 31 -2.64 -2.38 -0.62
CA ALA A 31 -2.20 -1.46 0.43
C ALA A 31 -2.16 -2.13 1.80
N ALA A 32 -3.21 -2.86 2.17
CA ALA A 32 -3.27 -3.57 3.44
C ALA A 32 -2.14 -4.62 3.55
N LEU A 33 -1.85 -5.34 2.46
CA LEU A 33 -0.79 -6.34 2.45
C LEU A 33 0.61 -5.73 2.61
N HIS A 34 0.84 -4.54 2.02
CA HIS A 34 2.07 -3.77 2.20
C HIS A 34 2.29 -3.40 3.68
N GLU A 35 1.27 -2.84 4.32
CA GLU A 35 1.37 -2.42 5.72
C GLU A 35 1.48 -3.61 6.69
N ILE A 36 0.84 -4.73 6.38
CA ILE A 36 1.06 -6.00 7.12
C ILE A 36 2.52 -6.44 6.99
N GLY A 37 3.15 -6.25 5.83
CA GLY A 37 4.59 -6.48 5.66
C GLY A 37 5.43 -5.67 6.65
N HIS A 38 5.13 -4.38 6.80
CA HIS A 38 5.77 -3.54 7.83
C HIS A 38 5.49 -4.01 9.26
N LEU A 39 4.25 -4.43 9.57
CA LEU A 39 3.92 -5.02 10.89
C LEU A 39 4.71 -6.29 11.18
N LEU A 40 5.07 -7.05 10.14
CA LEU A 40 5.90 -8.25 10.25
C LEU A 40 7.41 -7.96 10.21
N GLY A 41 7.81 -6.68 10.12
CA GLY A 41 9.21 -6.24 10.13
C GLY A 41 9.90 -6.25 8.77
N LEU A 42 9.13 -6.26 7.67
CA LEU A 42 9.68 -6.09 6.33
C LEU A 42 9.92 -4.60 6.02
N GLU A 43 11.08 -4.30 5.46
CA GLU A 43 11.44 -2.98 4.93
C GLU A 43 11.02 -2.85 3.46
N HIS A 44 11.07 -1.62 2.94
CA HIS A 44 10.82 -1.39 1.52
C HIS A 44 11.77 -2.16 0.61
N SER A 45 11.22 -2.71 -0.47
CA SER A 45 11.97 -3.35 -1.53
C SER A 45 12.40 -2.32 -2.59
N LYS A 46 13.53 -2.62 -3.26
CA LYS A 46 13.99 -1.89 -4.45
C LYS A 46 13.48 -2.51 -5.76
N VAL A 47 12.69 -3.58 -5.69
CA VAL A 47 12.10 -4.26 -6.84
C VAL A 47 10.68 -3.75 -7.03
N GLN A 48 10.39 -3.16 -8.19
CA GLN A 48 9.09 -2.53 -8.48
C GLN A 48 7.90 -3.50 -8.40
N GLU A 49 8.12 -4.76 -8.75
CA GLU A 49 7.11 -5.83 -8.67
C GLU A 49 6.89 -6.37 -7.25
N SER A 50 7.62 -5.86 -6.25
CA SER A 50 7.47 -6.29 -4.86
C SER A 50 6.28 -5.62 -4.21
N ILE A 51 5.53 -6.37 -3.40
CA ILE A 51 4.50 -5.78 -2.54
C ILE A 51 5.06 -4.72 -1.59
N MET A 52 6.34 -4.80 -1.23
CA MET A 52 7.03 -3.82 -0.39
C MET A 52 7.64 -2.66 -1.19
N TRP A 53 7.31 -2.49 -2.47
CA TRP A 53 7.72 -1.30 -3.22
C TRP A 53 7.09 -0.04 -2.60
N PRO A 54 7.85 1.06 -2.36
CA PRO A 54 7.41 2.20 -1.55
C PRO A 54 6.32 3.08 -2.18
N SER A 55 5.78 2.74 -3.34
CA SER A 55 4.75 3.53 -4.00
C SER A 55 3.64 2.67 -4.57
N LEU A 56 2.40 2.96 -4.20
CA LEU A 56 1.21 2.45 -4.85
C LEU A 56 0.82 3.34 -6.03
N SER A 57 0.34 2.71 -7.09
CA SER A 57 -0.25 3.37 -8.26
C SER A 57 -1.68 2.87 -8.39
N PHE A 58 -2.60 3.73 -8.83
CA PHE A 58 -3.92 3.27 -9.26
C PHE A 58 -3.78 2.42 -10.54
N LEU A 59 -4.69 1.46 -10.71
CA LEU A 59 -4.87 0.70 -11.95
C LEU A 59 -5.67 1.50 -12.99
#